data_AF-A0A1S3RZW9-F1
#
_entry.id   AF-A0A1S3RZW9-F1
#
_cell.length_a   1.000
_cell.length_b   1.000
_cell.length_c   1.000
_cell.angle_alpha   90.00
_cell.angle_beta   90.00
_cell.angle_gamma   90.00
#
_symmetry.space_group_name_H-M   'P 1'
#
loop_
_entity.id
_entity.type
_entity.pdbx_description
1 polymer ?
#
loop_
_entity_poly.entity_id
_entity_poly.type
_entity_poly.pdbx_seq_one_letter_code
_entity_poly.pdbx_strand_id
1 'polypeptide(L)'
;MTNQVSEFPTERTFRYQHSLPPLPVPSLEGSLANYLDAVRPFATEEEYQVTAAIVKRFGEGIGKDLHQKLLQRARTRRNWLEEWWLNAAYLEMRYPSQLNVNFGGPAPYLEHCWPPTEGVQLQRTSISMWHTLQYWDLLRT
;
A
#
# COMPACT_ATOMS: atom_id res chain seq x y z
N MET A 1 35.70 -24.90 15.43
CA MET A 1 34.88 -23.77 15.89
C MET A 1 33.45 -24.07 15.50
N THR A 2 32.64 -24.48 16.45
CA THR A 2 31.22 -24.80 16.26
C THR A 2 30.49 -23.49 16.00
N ASN A 3 30.04 -23.28 14.76
CA ASN A 3 29.11 -22.21 14.46
C ASN A 3 27.81 -22.49 15.22
N GLN A 4 27.59 -21.77 16.32
CA GLN A 4 26.27 -21.60 16.90
C GLN A 4 25.43 -20.85 15.85
N VAL A 5 24.77 -21.62 14.97
CA VAL A 5 23.66 -21.09 14.19
C VAL A 5 22.62 -20.72 15.22
N SER A 6 22.45 -19.41 15.44
CA SER A 6 21.39 -18.84 16.25
C SER A 6 20.09 -19.59 15.95
N GLU A 7 19.55 -20.31 16.93
CA GLU A 7 18.24 -20.94 16.85
C GLU A 7 17.21 -19.83 16.81
N PHE A 8 16.97 -19.30 15.60
CA PHE A 8 15.86 -18.40 15.37
C PHE A 8 14.58 -19.18 15.69
N PRO A 9 13.66 -18.62 16.50
CA PRO A 9 12.38 -19.27 16.73
C PRO A 9 11.71 -19.50 15.37
N THR A 10 11.32 -20.73 15.11
CA THR A 10 10.57 -21.14 13.91
C THR A 10 9.16 -20.54 13.96
N GLU A 11 9.05 -19.24 13.73
CA GLU A 11 7.79 -18.57 13.47
C GLU A 11 7.43 -18.73 12.00
N ARG A 12 6.18 -19.13 11.73
CA ARG A 12 5.67 -19.21 10.36
C ARG A 12 5.37 -17.82 9.83
N THR A 13 5.71 -17.59 8.55
CA THR A 13 5.52 -16.31 7.85
C THR A 13 4.12 -15.69 8.06
N PHE A 14 3.07 -16.52 8.00
CA PHE A 14 1.68 -16.04 8.08
C PHE A 14 1.01 -16.26 9.45
N ARG A 15 1.78 -16.57 10.50
CA ARG A 15 1.25 -16.96 11.82
C ARG A 15 0.26 -15.95 12.40
N TYR A 16 0.51 -14.66 12.21
CA TYR A 16 -0.26 -13.58 12.84
C TYR A 16 -1.37 -13.01 11.95
N GLN A 17 -1.57 -13.50 10.72
CA GLN A 17 -2.56 -12.95 9.78
C GLN A 17 -3.98 -12.93 10.34
N HIS A 18 -4.36 -13.90 11.17
CA HIS A 18 -5.67 -13.95 11.81
C HIS A 18 -5.79 -13.04 13.05
N SER A 19 -4.68 -12.64 13.63
CA SER A 19 -4.63 -11.77 14.83
C SER A 19 -4.61 -10.28 14.48
N LEU A 20 -4.36 -9.92 13.21
CA LEU A 20 -4.37 -8.52 12.78
C LEU A 20 -5.75 -7.87 13.01
N PRO A 21 -5.81 -6.64 13.55
CA PRO A 21 -7.06 -5.93 13.72
C PRO A 21 -7.69 -5.59 12.35
N PRO A 22 -9.02 -5.51 12.27
CA PRO A 22 -9.68 -4.98 11.08
C PRO A 22 -9.25 -3.53 10.78
N LEU A 23 -9.28 -3.14 9.50
CA LEU A 23 -9.03 -1.76 9.10
C LEU A 23 -10.15 -0.86 9.67
N PRO A 24 -9.84 0.14 10.51
CA PRO A 24 -10.86 1.00 11.08
C PRO A 24 -11.48 1.92 10.02
N VAL A 25 -12.67 2.45 10.32
CA VAL A 25 -13.28 3.56 9.60
C VAL A 25 -13.08 4.82 10.45
N PRO A 26 -12.32 5.83 10.00
CA PRO A 26 -12.17 7.09 10.74
C PRO A 26 -13.52 7.81 10.93
N SER A 27 -13.65 8.64 11.96
CA SER A 27 -14.86 9.46 12.13
C SER A 27 -15.05 10.42 10.94
N LEU A 28 -16.30 10.59 10.50
CA LEU A 28 -16.63 11.56 9.45
C LEU A 28 -16.12 12.97 9.78
N GLU A 29 -16.35 13.46 11.00
CA GLU A 29 -15.89 14.79 11.44
C GLU A 29 -14.37 14.95 11.35
N GLY A 30 -13.61 14.00 11.92
CA GLY A 30 -12.15 14.02 11.84
C GLY A 30 -11.61 13.96 10.40
N SER A 31 -12.24 13.17 9.52
CA SER A 31 -11.86 13.14 8.10
C SER A 31 -12.13 14.46 7.40
N LEU A 32 -13.27 15.10 7.68
CA LEU A 32 -13.63 16.39 7.08
C LEU A 32 -12.75 17.54 7.59
N ALA A 33 -12.39 17.54 8.87
CA ALA A 33 -11.44 18.49 9.45
C ALA A 33 -10.05 18.37 8.81
N ASN A 34 -9.50 17.14 8.76
CA ASN A 34 -8.22 16.89 8.13
C ASN A 34 -8.21 17.26 6.63
N TYR A 35 -9.34 17.06 5.94
CA TYR A 35 -9.50 17.49 4.55
C TYR A 35 -9.40 19.01 4.41
N LEU A 36 -10.10 19.78 5.25
CA LEU A 36 -10.02 21.25 5.24
C LEU A 36 -8.60 21.75 5.52
N ASP A 37 -7.92 21.16 6.50
CA ASP A 37 -6.53 21.51 6.81
C ASP A 37 -5.60 21.21 5.63
N ALA A 38 -5.81 20.10 4.92
CA ALA A 38 -5.00 19.69 3.78
C ALA A 38 -5.18 20.57 2.55
N VAL A 39 -6.38 21.11 2.30
CA VAL A 39 -6.63 21.97 1.13
C VAL A 39 -6.22 23.43 1.35
N ARG A 40 -6.16 23.87 2.61
CA ARG A 40 -5.89 25.28 2.98
C ARG A 40 -4.62 25.88 2.33
N PRO A 41 -3.47 25.17 2.22
CA PRO A 41 -2.27 25.74 1.61
C PRO A 41 -2.39 26.02 0.11
N PHE A 42 -3.42 25.49 -0.56
CA PHE A 42 -3.58 25.55 -2.01
C PHE A 42 -4.74 26.43 -2.47
N ALA A 43 -5.57 26.90 -1.53
CA ALA A 43 -6.78 27.67 -1.81
C ALA A 43 -6.58 29.14 -1.46
N THR A 44 -7.20 30.05 -2.23
CA THR A 44 -7.41 31.42 -1.74
C THR A 44 -8.40 31.41 -0.58
N GLU A 45 -8.49 32.53 0.14
CA GLU A 45 -9.47 32.64 1.24
C GLU A 45 -10.90 32.45 0.73
N GLU A 46 -11.24 33.02 -0.43
CA GLU A 46 -12.57 32.88 -1.04
C GLU A 46 -12.87 31.41 -1.41
N GLU A 47 -11.92 30.71 -2.02
CA GLU A 47 -12.04 29.29 -2.36
C GLU A 47 -12.16 28.40 -1.12
N TYR A 48 -11.39 28.72 -0.07
CA TYR A 48 -11.44 28.00 1.19
C TYR A 48 -12.81 28.18 1.86
N GLN A 49 -13.37 29.39 1.90
CA GLN A 49 -14.70 29.64 2.47
C GLN A 49 -15.80 28.88 1.72
N VAL A 50 -15.73 28.84 0.39
CA VAL A 50 -16.64 28.02 -0.43
C VAL A 50 -16.49 26.53 -0.08
N THR A 51 -15.25 26.05 0.02
CA THR A 51 -14.95 24.65 0.37
C THR A 51 -15.46 24.29 1.76
N ALA A 52 -15.24 25.14 2.76
CA ALA A 52 -15.72 24.96 4.13
C ALA A 52 -17.25 24.87 4.18
N ALA A 53 -17.96 25.71 3.41
CA ALA A 53 -19.41 25.64 3.30
C ALA A 53 -19.91 24.33 2.65
N ILE A 54 -19.19 23.81 1.65
CA ILE A 54 -19.48 22.51 1.03
C ILE A 54 -19.26 21.37 2.02
N VAL A 55 -18.11 21.36 2.70
CA VAL A 55 -17.74 20.35 3.70
C VAL A 55 -18.75 20.30 4.84
N LYS A 56 -19.16 21.47 5.35
CA LYS A 56 -20.20 21.57 6.38
C LYS A 56 -21.52 20.94 5.91
N ARG A 57 -21.98 21.33 4.70
CA ARG A 57 -23.23 20.81 4.13
C ARG A 57 -23.18 19.30 3.88
N PHE A 58 -22.04 18.77 3.45
CA PHE A 58 -21.82 17.34 3.28
C PHE A 58 -21.85 16.61 4.62
N GLY A 59 -21.11 17.12 5.61
CA GLY A 59 -21.03 16.56 6.96
C GLY A 59 -22.36 16.61 7.71
N GLU A 60 -23.22 17.59 7.44
CA GLU A 60 -24.56 17.69 8.03
C GLU A 60 -25.64 16.94 7.25
N GLY A 61 -25.44 16.70 5.95
CA GLY A 61 -26.37 16.06 5.02
C GLY A 61 -25.93 14.67 4.54
N ILE A 62 -25.87 14.48 3.22
CA ILE A 62 -25.68 13.17 2.57
C ILE A 62 -24.41 12.42 3.02
N GLY A 63 -23.38 13.15 3.48
CA GLY A 63 -22.16 12.54 3.99
C GLY A 63 -22.41 11.63 5.20
N LYS A 64 -23.37 11.96 6.06
CA LYS A 64 -23.78 11.09 7.18
C LYS A 64 -24.32 9.75 6.67
N ASP A 65 -25.22 9.78 5.70
CA ASP A 65 -25.85 8.57 5.15
C ASP A 65 -24.82 7.67 4.45
N LEU A 66 -23.92 8.28 3.66
CA LEU A 66 -22.83 7.56 3.01
C LEU A 66 -21.86 6.96 4.04
N HIS A 67 -21.53 7.71 5.09
CA HIS A 67 -20.67 7.23 6.16
C HIS A 67 -21.32 6.07 6.94
N GLN A 68 -22.62 6.11 7.20
CA GLN A 68 -23.33 4.98 7.81
C GLN A 68 -23.30 3.72 6.93
N LYS A 69 -23.46 3.87 5.61
CA LYS A 69 -23.29 2.75 4.67
C LYS A 69 -21.86 2.20 4.67
N LEU A 70 -20.86 3.05 4.78
CA LEU A 70 -19.45 2.65 4.91
C LEU A 70 -19.20 1.85 6.19
N LEU A 71 -19.71 2.33 7.33
CA LEU A 71 -19.66 1.62 8.61
C LEU A 71 -20.33 0.24 8.51
N GLN A 72 -21.49 0.15 7.86
CA GLN A 72 -22.17 -1.12 7.64
C GLN A 72 -21.36 -2.07 6.74
N ARG A 73 -20.70 -1.56 5.69
CA ARG A 73 -19.76 -2.36 4.88
C ARG A 73 -18.62 -2.91 5.73
N ALA A 74 -18.02 -2.08 6.59
CA ALA A 74 -16.89 -2.46 7.43
C ALA A 74 -17.23 -3.53 8.47
N ARG A 75 -18.48 -3.64 8.93
CA ARG A 75 -18.92 -4.71 9.83
C ARG A 75 -18.79 -6.13 9.25
N THR A 76 -18.78 -6.25 7.92
CA THR A 76 -18.77 -7.56 7.23
C THR A 76 -17.42 -7.91 6.61
N ARG A 77 -16.38 -7.08 6.80
CA ARG A 77 -15.07 -7.21 6.14
C ARG A 77 -13.94 -6.88 7.09
N ARG A 78 -12.87 -7.70 7.10
CA ARG A 78 -11.64 -7.37 7.86
C ARG A 78 -10.92 -6.15 7.28
N ASN A 79 -10.93 -6.00 5.96
CA ASN A 79 -10.49 -4.80 5.27
C ASN A 79 -11.61 -4.34 4.33
N TRP A 80 -12.26 -3.23 4.66
CA TRP A 80 -13.40 -2.72 3.90
C TRP A 80 -12.99 -2.05 2.57
N LEU A 81 -11.71 -1.66 2.46
CA LEU A 81 -11.14 -0.87 1.37
C LEU A 81 -10.43 -1.73 0.31
N GLU A 82 -9.90 -2.89 0.68
CA GLU A 82 -9.05 -3.77 -0.18
C GLU A 82 -9.57 -3.92 -1.62
N GLU A 83 -10.79 -4.41 -1.78
CA GLU A 83 -11.43 -4.63 -3.09
C GLU A 83 -11.61 -3.32 -3.87
N TRP A 84 -12.06 -2.27 -3.20
CA TRP A 84 -12.31 -0.97 -3.84
C TRP A 84 -11.02 -0.30 -4.28
N TRP A 85 -9.97 -0.36 -3.46
CA TRP A 85 -8.67 0.19 -3.80
C TRP A 85 -8.05 -0.56 -4.98
N LEU A 86 -8.07 -1.89 -4.96
CA LEU A 86 -7.53 -2.70 -6.06
C LEU A 86 -8.19 -2.34 -7.40
N ASN A 87 -9.52 -2.24 -7.43
CA ASN A 87 -10.24 -1.93 -8.66
C ASN A 87 -10.04 -0.48 -9.09
N ALA A 88 -10.39 0.47 -8.23
CA ALA A 88 -10.42 1.89 -8.60
C ALA A 88 -9.04 2.49 -8.82
N ALA A 89 -8.02 2.07 -8.07
CA ALA A 89 -6.67 2.60 -8.19
C ALA A 89 -5.84 1.91 -9.29
N TYR A 90 -6.18 0.67 -9.67
CA TYR A 90 -5.37 -0.13 -10.60
C TYR A 90 -6.16 -0.76 -11.75
N LEU A 91 -7.12 -1.65 -11.45
CA LEU A 91 -7.68 -2.53 -12.48
C LEU A 91 -8.67 -1.86 -13.44
N GLU A 92 -9.34 -0.79 -13.00
CA GLU A 92 -10.29 -0.03 -13.82
C GLU A 92 -9.61 1.04 -14.68
N MET A 93 -8.40 1.44 -14.31
CA MET A 93 -7.63 2.47 -15.01
C MET A 93 -7.28 2.03 -16.43
N ARG A 94 -7.39 2.95 -17.39
CA ARG A 94 -7.24 2.64 -18.83
C ARG A 94 -5.98 3.19 -19.48
N TYR A 95 -5.21 4.03 -18.78
CA TYR A 95 -3.92 4.47 -19.30
C TYR A 95 -2.88 3.34 -19.23
N PRO A 96 -1.82 3.37 -20.06
CA PRO A 96 -0.81 2.31 -20.07
C PRO A 96 -0.15 2.15 -18.69
N SER A 97 -0.43 1.02 -18.03
CA SER A 97 0.03 0.79 -16.66
C SER A 97 1.54 0.59 -16.56
N GLN A 98 2.17 0.05 -17.60
CA GLN A 98 3.60 -0.26 -17.60
C GLN A 98 4.50 0.95 -17.29
N LEU A 99 4.16 2.14 -17.79
CA LEU A 99 4.92 3.36 -17.53
C LEU A 99 4.37 4.13 -16.32
N ASN A 100 3.04 4.20 -16.20
CA ASN A 100 2.37 5.12 -15.29
C ASN A 100 2.06 4.52 -13.91
N VAL A 101 2.15 3.20 -13.74
CA VAL A 101 1.79 2.48 -12.50
C VAL A 101 2.91 1.60 -12.00
N ASN A 102 3.54 0.81 -12.87
CA ASN A 102 4.58 -0.13 -12.44
C ASN A 102 5.73 0.62 -11.77
N PHE A 103 6.20 0.11 -10.62
CA PHE A 103 7.42 0.59 -10.00
C PHE A 103 8.63 -0.15 -10.58
N GLY A 104 9.75 0.57 -10.76
CA GLY A 104 11.03 0.01 -11.13
C GLY A 104 12.06 0.26 -10.04
N GLY A 105 12.94 -0.71 -9.79
CA GLY A 105 14.03 -0.59 -8.83
C GLY A 105 15.27 -1.33 -9.33
N PRO A 106 16.42 -0.66 -9.51
CA PRO A 106 17.66 -1.34 -9.85
C PRO A 106 18.13 -2.20 -8.67
N ALA A 107 18.69 -3.37 -8.96
CA ALA A 107 19.27 -4.20 -7.92
C ALA A 107 20.57 -3.55 -7.37
N PRO A 108 20.81 -3.60 -6.05
CA PRO A 108 21.94 -2.88 -5.42
C PRO A 108 23.30 -3.56 -5.62
N TYR A 109 23.42 -4.51 -6.56
CA TYR A 109 24.66 -5.26 -6.80
C TYR A 109 25.73 -4.45 -7.53
N LEU A 110 25.33 -3.39 -8.23
CA LEU A 110 26.21 -2.54 -9.05
C LEU A 110 27.30 -1.86 -8.22
N GLU A 111 27.02 -1.54 -6.96
CA GLU A 111 27.92 -0.79 -6.08
C GLU A 111 29.03 -1.66 -5.47
N HIS A 112 28.94 -2.98 -5.57
CA HIS A 112 29.84 -3.91 -4.88
C HIS A 112 30.35 -5.02 -5.78
N CYS A 113 29.50 -6.01 -6.06
CA CYS A 113 29.96 -7.28 -6.63
C CYS A 113 29.79 -7.36 -8.15
N TRP A 114 28.87 -6.60 -8.74
CA TRP A 114 28.53 -6.69 -10.17
C TRP A 114 28.57 -5.33 -10.87
N PRO A 115 29.74 -4.70 -11.03
CA PRO A 115 29.86 -3.46 -11.81
C PRO A 115 29.38 -3.68 -13.26
N PRO A 116 29.07 -2.62 -14.02
CA PRO A 116 28.74 -2.73 -15.44
C PRO A 116 29.86 -3.46 -16.20
N THR A 117 29.55 -4.59 -16.83
CA THR A 117 30.52 -5.43 -17.54
C THR A 117 29.79 -6.16 -18.66
N GLU A 118 30.35 -6.18 -19.86
CA GLU A 118 29.78 -6.91 -21.00
C GLU A 118 30.05 -8.42 -20.89
N GLY A 119 29.25 -9.24 -21.57
CA GLY A 119 29.48 -10.69 -21.66
C GLY A 119 29.13 -11.51 -20.40
N VAL A 120 28.86 -10.87 -19.26
CA VAL A 120 28.57 -11.56 -17.98
C VAL A 120 27.07 -11.74 -17.69
N GLN A 121 26.19 -11.33 -18.60
CA GLN A 121 24.74 -11.33 -18.38
C GLN A 121 24.21 -12.72 -18.00
N LEU A 122 24.53 -13.77 -18.79
CA LEU A 122 24.00 -15.11 -18.53
C LEU A 122 24.49 -15.69 -17.19
N GLN A 123 25.75 -15.44 -16.83
CA GLN A 123 26.31 -15.87 -15.55
C GLN A 123 25.58 -15.19 -14.37
N ARG A 124 25.41 -13.86 -14.41
CA ARG A 124 24.70 -13.10 -13.37
C ARG A 124 23.21 -13.44 -13.30
N THR A 125 22.58 -13.73 -14.44
CA THR A 125 21.18 -14.19 -14.50
C THR A 125 21.03 -15.54 -13.81
N SER A 126 21.94 -16.50 -14.04
CA SER A 126 21.88 -17.82 -13.38
C SER A 126 21.92 -17.72 -11.85
N ILE A 127 22.78 -16.84 -11.32
CA ILE A 127 22.91 -16.58 -9.88
C ILE A 127 21.67 -15.86 -9.33
N SER A 128 21.19 -14.83 -10.04
CA SER A 128 19.99 -14.08 -9.65
C SER A 128 18.77 -14.99 -9.58
N MET A 129 18.56 -15.83 -10.60
CA MET A 129 17.47 -16.81 -10.63
C MET A 129 17.57 -17.81 -9.48
N TRP A 130 18.77 -18.33 -9.21
CA TRP A 130 18.98 -19.24 -8.09
C TRP A 130 18.57 -18.59 -6.76
N HIS A 131 19.04 -17.38 -6.45
CA HIS A 131 18.67 -16.66 -5.23
C HIS A 131 17.16 -16.36 -5.16
N THR A 132 16.52 -15.99 -6.28
CA THR A 132 15.07 -15.77 -6.33
C THR A 132 14.30 -17.05 -6.01
N LEU A 133 14.74 -18.20 -6.54
CA LEU A 133 14.11 -19.49 -6.26
C LEU A 133 14.31 -19.91 -4.80
N GLN A 134 15.49 -19.66 -4.22
CA GLN A 134 15.72 -19.90 -2.78
C GLN A 134 14.78 -19.06 -1.91
N TYR A 135 14.56 -17.78 -2.25
CA TYR A 135 13.60 -16.95 -1.54
C TYR A 135 12.16 -17.48 -1.69
N TRP A 136 11.78 -17.90 -2.89
CA TRP A 136 10.50 -18.56 -3.13
C TRP A 136 10.38 -19.84 -2.27
N ASP A 137 11.46 -20.62 -2.10
CA ASP A 137 11.50 -21.84 -1.26
C ASP A 137 11.23 -21.50 0.20
N LEU A 138 11.89 -20.46 0.72
CA LEU A 138 11.65 -19.98 2.09
C LEU A 138 10.21 -19.48 2.32
N LEU A 139 9.61 -18.81 1.33
CA LEU A 139 8.25 -18.27 1.48
C LEU A 139 7.18 -19.36 1.53
N ARG A 140 7.40 -20.51 0.88
CA ARG A 140 6.39 -21.58 0.81
C ARG A 140 6.42 -22.56 1.98
N THR A 141 7.49 -22.54 2.76
CA THR A 141 7.69 -23.40 3.95
C THR A 141 7.23 -22.72 5.23
#